data_AF-A0A1H1UMS8-F1
#
_entry.id   AF-A0A1H1UMS8-F1
#
_cell.length_a   1.000
_cell.length_b   1.000
_cell.length_c   1.000
_cell.angle_alpha   90.00
_cell.angle_beta   90.00
_cell.angle_gamma   90.00
#
_symmetry.space_group_name_H-M   'P 1'
#
loop_
_entity.id
_entity.type
_entity.pdbx_description
1 polymer ?
#
loop_
_entity_poly.entity_id
_entity_poly.type
_entity_poly.pdbx_seq_one_letter_code
_entity_poly.pdbx_strand_id
1 'polypeptide(L)'
;MKKIIFTLLFTGLAFTGYSQGNNPFDASNSNTNQVTTKPMVVTDYEGSPYLEDQFTPGLIVEEGNKSQTVYIRYNVVDDQVELKVAPAQKDIYLLPRQQKFSYKLKDYSYTLSAYNVEDLGLVKGYVMTYYASDKIVFIGKPLAQVIPGQAAKTGYDKAKPATIDIATNFYIGKPNEQLKEVRIKEKDFEKILGDKKGMKEYFDDNKIKTTDDVIKMLKFYDSKN
;
A
#
# COMPACT_ATOMS: atom_id res chain seq x y z
N MET A 1 31.07 78.19 -9.67
CA MET A 1 30.68 77.94 -8.25
C MET A 1 29.29 77.34 -8.21
N LYS A 2 29.18 76.05 -7.83
CA LYS A 2 28.11 75.47 -7.01
C LYS A 2 28.37 73.96 -6.91
N LYS A 3 28.77 73.54 -5.71
CA LYS A 3 28.91 72.14 -5.31
C LYS A 3 27.50 71.58 -5.13
N ILE A 4 27.21 70.41 -5.66
CA ILE A 4 26.06 69.61 -5.24
C ILE A 4 26.58 68.23 -4.84
N ILE A 5 26.22 67.88 -3.61
CA ILE A 5 26.66 66.77 -2.77
C ILE A 5 25.49 65.77 -2.71
N PHE A 6 25.82 64.46 -2.77
CA PHE A 6 25.05 63.30 -2.31
C PHE A 6 23.68 63.03 -3.00
N THR A 7 23.25 61.79 -3.24
CA THR A 7 23.07 60.72 -2.26
C THR A 7 23.00 59.36 -2.95
N LEU A 8 23.69 58.38 -2.37
CA LEU A 8 23.62 56.95 -2.66
C LEU A 8 22.21 56.43 -2.29
N LEU A 9 21.41 55.98 -3.25
CA LEU A 9 20.17 55.25 -2.97
C LEU A 9 20.44 53.75 -3.12
N PHE A 10 20.69 53.08 -2.00
CA PHE A 10 20.80 51.63 -1.92
C PHE A 10 19.37 51.06 -1.84
N THR A 11 18.79 50.70 -2.98
CA THR A 11 17.49 50.00 -3.03
C THR A 11 17.70 48.53 -2.64
N GLY A 12 17.42 48.23 -1.38
CA GLY A 12 17.30 46.85 -0.90
C GLY A 12 16.09 46.17 -1.53
N LEU A 13 16.33 45.28 -2.48
CA LEU A 13 15.35 44.30 -2.96
C LEU A 13 15.14 43.25 -1.86
N ALA A 14 14.12 43.45 -1.03
CA ALA A 14 13.63 42.40 -0.14
C ALA A 14 12.83 41.38 -0.98
N PHE A 15 13.47 40.27 -1.33
CA PHE A 15 12.78 39.08 -1.81
C PHE A 15 12.00 38.45 -0.64
N THR A 16 10.73 38.79 -0.48
CA THR A 16 9.80 37.95 0.28
C THR A 16 9.38 36.79 -0.62
N GLY A 17 10.19 35.73 -0.61
CA GLY A 17 9.78 34.44 -1.15
C GLY A 17 8.69 33.86 -0.25
N TYR A 18 7.42 34.12 -0.58
CA TYR A 18 6.33 33.31 -0.06
C TYR A 18 6.46 31.91 -0.66
N SER A 19 7.13 31.01 0.06
CA SER A 19 6.98 29.58 -0.15
C SER A 19 5.55 29.19 0.26
N GLN A 20 4.60 29.29 -0.65
CA GLN A 20 3.30 28.63 -0.49
C GLN A 20 3.56 27.12 -0.61
N GLY A 21 3.67 26.45 0.54
CA GLY A 21 3.65 25.00 0.59
C GLY A 21 2.24 24.53 0.29
N ASN A 22 1.97 24.06 -0.93
CA ASN A 22 0.75 23.35 -1.24
C ASN A 22 0.65 22.12 -0.33
N ASN A 23 -0.25 22.18 0.65
CA ASN A 23 -0.66 21.01 1.42
C ASN A 23 -1.80 20.33 0.63
N PRO A 24 -1.59 19.12 0.08
CA PRO A 24 -2.62 18.43 -0.70
C PRO A 24 -3.85 18.03 0.14
N PHE A 25 -3.83 18.26 1.45
CA PHE A 25 -4.92 18.02 2.41
C PHE A 25 -5.65 19.29 2.86
N ASP A 26 -5.36 20.47 2.28
CA ASP A 26 -6.07 21.71 2.56
C ASP A 26 -7.35 21.81 1.70
N ALA A 27 -8.51 21.76 2.36
CA ALA A 27 -9.83 21.76 1.72
C ALA A 27 -10.24 23.12 1.11
N SER A 28 -9.43 24.18 1.26
CA SER A 28 -9.81 25.55 0.90
C SER A 28 -9.47 25.98 -0.52
N ASN A 29 -8.74 25.19 -1.32
CA ASN A 29 -8.35 25.58 -2.67
C ASN A 29 -8.72 24.52 -3.72
N SER A 30 -9.91 24.68 -4.30
CA SER A 30 -10.54 23.78 -5.25
C SER A 30 -9.86 23.85 -6.63
N ASN A 31 -8.85 22.99 -6.84
CA ASN A 31 -8.47 22.42 -8.16
C ASN A 31 -7.53 21.20 -8.04
N THR A 32 -7.48 20.53 -6.88
CA THR A 32 -6.65 19.34 -6.63
C THR A 32 -7.50 18.08 -6.53
N ASN A 33 -6.90 16.92 -6.87
CA ASN A 33 -7.51 15.59 -6.75
C ASN A 33 -8.27 15.44 -5.42
N GLN A 34 -9.60 15.43 -5.46
CA GLN A 34 -10.42 15.58 -4.26
C GLN A 34 -10.24 14.39 -3.32
N VAL A 35 -9.68 14.67 -2.15
CA VAL A 35 -9.67 13.80 -0.98
C VAL A 35 -11.04 13.94 -0.31
N THR A 36 -11.76 12.84 -0.16
CA THR A 36 -13.13 12.84 0.41
C THR A 36 -13.11 12.30 1.84
N THR A 37 -14.01 12.74 2.72
CA THR A 37 -14.18 12.16 4.06
C THR A 37 -15.19 11.01 4.04
N LYS A 38 -14.93 9.92 4.78
CA LYS A 38 -15.83 8.74 4.82
C LYS A 38 -16.92 8.88 5.89
N PRO A 39 -18.22 8.68 5.56
CA PRO A 39 -19.27 8.54 6.57
C PRO A 39 -19.18 7.16 7.27
N MET A 40 -19.59 7.07 8.54
CA MET A 40 -19.64 5.79 9.27
C MET A 40 -20.64 4.82 8.60
N VAL A 41 -20.16 3.64 8.22
CA VAL A 41 -20.99 2.54 7.69
C VAL A 41 -21.20 1.51 8.81
N VAL A 42 -22.46 1.15 9.06
CA VAL A 42 -22.83 0.05 9.97
C VAL A 42 -22.84 -1.24 9.17
N THR A 43 -22.12 -2.27 9.62
CA THR A 43 -21.98 -3.57 8.94
C THR A 43 -22.52 -4.71 9.80
N ASP A 44 -23.36 -5.58 9.23
CA ASP A 44 -24.05 -6.69 9.92
C ASP A 44 -23.18 -7.96 10.10
N TYR A 45 -21.85 -7.82 10.17
CA TYR A 45 -20.91 -8.94 10.37
C TYR A 45 -19.95 -8.68 11.53
N GLU A 46 -19.54 -9.76 12.21
CA GLU A 46 -18.47 -9.73 13.19
C GLU A 46 -17.10 -9.81 12.51
N GLY A 47 -16.13 -9.03 13.00
CA GLY A 47 -14.79 -8.93 12.43
C GLY A 47 -14.48 -7.53 11.88
N SER A 48 -13.33 -7.39 11.23
CA SER A 48 -12.81 -6.12 10.73
C SER A 48 -12.71 -6.16 9.21
N PRO A 49 -13.22 -5.13 8.49
CA PRO A 49 -13.01 -5.03 7.04
C PRO A 49 -11.59 -4.54 6.68
N TYR A 50 -10.75 -4.26 7.68
CA TYR A 50 -9.43 -3.68 7.49
C TYR A 50 -8.35 -4.75 7.51
N LEU A 51 -7.33 -4.58 6.67
CA LEU A 51 -6.13 -5.42 6.71
C LEU A 51 -5.32 -5.13 7.97
N GLU A 52 -5.17 -3.85 8.32
CA GLU A 52 -4.65 -3.40 9.60
C GLU A 52 -5.78 -2.78 10.42
N ASP A 53 -6.09 -3.38 11.58
CA ASP A 53 -7.13 -2.87 12.48
C ASP A 53 -6.86 -1.44 12.95
N GLN A 54 -5.59 -1.06 13.04
CA GLN A 54 -5.13 0.25 13.48
C GLN A 54 -4.41 0.96 12.35
N PHE A 55 -4.49 2.29 12.35
CA PHE A 55 -3.70 3.09 11.42
C PHE A 55 -2.21 2.96 11.73
N THR A 56 -1.42 2.59 10.72
CA THR A 56 0.02 2.37 10.82
C THR A 56 0.79 3.55 10.21
N PRO A 57 1.92 3.97 10.78
CA PRO A 57 2.71 5.05 10.21
C PRO A 57 3.29 4.62 8.85
N GLY A 58 3.18 5.51 7.86
CA GLY A 58 3.68 5.29 6.51
C GLY A 58 3.97 6.60 5.78
N LEU A 59 4.36 6.48 4.52
CA LEU A 59 4.68 7.60 3.64
C LEU A 59 3.81 7.52 2.38
N ILE A 60 3.13 8.62 2.06
CA ILE A 60 2.55 8.80 0.73
C ILE A 60 3.64 9.30 -0.19
N VAL A 61 3.83 8.62 -1.31
CA VAL A 61 4.76 8.98 -2.37
C VAL A 61 3.93 9.21 -3.63
N GLU A 62 3.96 10.45 -4.11
CA GLU A 62 3.45 10.81 -5.44
C GLU A 62 4.62 10.84 -6.43
N GLU A 63 4.42 10.28 -7.61
CA GLU A 63 5.41 10.29 -8.68
C GLU A 63 5.89 11.72 -9.00
N GLY A 64 7.17 11.99 -8.73
CA GLY A 64 7.80 13.30 -8.97
C GLY A 64 7.68 14.35 -7.84
N ASN A 65 7.03 14.04 -6.71
CA ASN A 65 6.71 15.00 -5.65
C ASN A 65 7.24 14.64 -4.25
N LYS A 66 7.01 15.55 -3.29
CA LYS A 66 7.40 15.41 -1.87
C LYS A 66 6.64 14.26 -1.21
N SER A 67 7.35 13.45 -0.43
CA SER A 67 6.73 12.43 0.43
C SER A 67 6.18 13.06 1.71
N GLN A 68 5.02 12.61 2.17
CA GLN A 68 4.42 13.05 3.43
C GLN A 68 4.18 11.86 4.38
N THR A 69 4.56 12.03 5.64
CA THR A 69 4.23 11.08 6.71
C THR A 69 2.76 11.17 7.06
N VAL A 70 2.11 10.02 7.08
CA VAL A 70 0.70 9.85 7.43
C VAL A 70 0.52 8.53 8.17
N TYR A 71 -0.67 8.31 8.71
CA TYR A 71 -1.08 7.05 9.29
C TYR A 71 -2.11 6.41 8.36
N ILE A 72 -1.87 5.18 7.94
CA ILE A 72 -2.56 4.51 6.83
C ILE A 72 -3.19 3.21 7.34
N ARG A 73 -4.38 2.89 6.86
CA ARG A 73 -4.95 1.53 6.93
C ARG A 73 -5.68 1.23 5.63
N TYR A 74 -5.82 -0.05 5.32
CA TYR A 74 -6.49 -0.48 4.10
C TYR A 74 -7.81 -1.18 4.41
N ASN A 75 -8.92 -0.68 3.86
CA ASN A 75 -10.21 -1.33 3.87
C ASN A 75 -10.30 -2.28 2.67
N VAL A 76 -10.33 -3.58 2.95
CA VAL A 76 -10.31 -4.64 1.95
C VAL A 76 -11.66 -4.78 1.24
N VAL A 77 -12.76 -4.54 1.96
CA VAL A 77 -14.13 -4.64 1.43
C VAL A 77 -14.39 -3.55 0.38
N ASP A 78 -13.99 -2.31 0.70
CA ASP A 78 -14.19 -1.16 -0.17
C ASP A 78 -13.05 -0.97 -1.20
N ASP A 79 -11.97 -1.77 -1.11
CA ASP A 79 -10.74 -1.62 -1.90
C ASP A 79 -10.22 -0.16 -1.82
N GLN A 80 -10.10 0.34 -0.58
CA GLN A 80 -9.86 1.75 -0.29
C GLN A 80 -8.80 1.94 0.81
N VAL A 81 -7.87 2.86 0.55
CA VAL A 81 -6.87 3.29 1.53
C VAL A 81 -7.40 4.50 2.29
N GLU A 82 -7.38 4.40 3.62
CA GLU A 82 -7.79 5.46 4.55
C GLU A 82 -6.55 6.04 5.24
N LEU A 83 -6.53 7.36 5.44
CA LEU A 83 -5.41 8.02 6.11
C LEU A 83 -5.82 9.02 7.20
N LYS A 84 -4.87 9.27 8.10
CA LYS A 84 -4.83 10.41 9.02
C LYS A 84 -3.50 11.13 8.91
N VAL A 85 -3.51 12.45 9.06
CA VAL A 85 -2.27 13.25 9.07
C VAL A 85 -1.56 13.16 10.43
N ALA A 86 -2.33 12.94 11.51
CA ALA A 86 -1.82 12.70 12.86
C ALA A 86 -2.61 11.59 13.57
N PRO A 87 -2.02 10.86 14.54
CA PRO A 87 -2.69 9.73 15.20
C PRO A 87 -4.02 10.10 15.86
N ALA A 88 -4.02 11.26 16.53
CA ALA A 88 -5.16 11.77 17.30
C ALA A 88 -6.21 12.49 16.45
N GLN A 89 -5.99 12.62 15.15
CA GLN A 89 -6.95 13.28 14.26
C GLN A 89 -8.24 12.45 14.17
N LYS A 90 -9.39 13.15 14.23
CA LYS A 90 -10.71 12.53 14.11
C LYS A 90 -11.06 12.26 12.65
N ASP A 91 -10.77 13.21 11.76
CA ASP A 91 -11.12 13.08 10.35
C ASP A 91 -10.29 11.98 9.68
N ILE A 92 -10.99 11.13 8.93
CA ILE A 92 -10.41 10.09 8.10
C ILE A 92 -10.57 10.54 6.66
N TYR A 93 -9.43 10.67 6.00
CA TYR A 93 -9.35 11.06 4.61
C TYR A 93 -9.30 9.82 3.73
N LEU A 94 -10.07 9.85 2.64
CA LEU A 94 -10.08 8.84 1.60
C LEU A 94 -9.22 9.28 0.44
N LEU A 95 -8.30 8.41 0.06
CA LEU A 95 -7.40 8.71 -1.03
C LEU A 95 -8.08 8.52 -2.39
N PRO A 96 -7.80 9.40 -3.37
CA PRO A 96 -8.19 9.18 -4.76
C PRO A 96 -7.63 7.85 -5.28
N ARG A 97 -8.46 7.06 -5.96
CA ARG A 97 -8.03 5.81 -6.62
C ARG A 97 -7.24 6.12 -7.89
N GLN A 98 -5.99 6.54 -7.73
CA GLN A 98 -5.10 6.92 -8.83
C GLN A 98 -3.78 6.14 -8.75
N GLN A 99 -3.28 5.68 -9.90
CA GLN A 99 -2.06 4.86 -9.98
C GLN A 99 -0.77 5.62 -9.64
N LYS A 100 -0.79 6.96 -9.68
CA LYS A 100 0.37 7.82 -9.40
C LYS A 100 0.79 7.86 -7.92
N PHE A 101 0.00 7.27 -7.03
CA PHE A 101 0.29 7.23 -5.60
C PHE A 101 0.73 5.83 -5.17
N SER A 102 1.84 5.79 -4.44
CA SER A 102 2.31 4.62 -3.70
C SER A 102 2.36 4.95 -2.21
N TYR A 103 1.93 3.99 -1.40
CA TYR A 103 1.87 4.15 0.05
C TYR A 103 2.86 3.21 0.70
N LYS A 104 3.98 3.74 1.19
CA LYS A 104 5.05 2.92 1.78
C LYS A 104 4.78 2.72 3.26
N LEU A 105 4.61 1.46 3.65
CA LEU A 105 4.65 1.01 5.02
C LEU A 105 6.03 0.42 5.30
N LYS A 106 6.24 -0.08 6.52
CA LYS A 106 7.52 -0.66 6.96
C LYS A 106 7.96 -1.84 6.08
N ASP A 107 7.04 -2.78 5.81
CA ASP A 107 7.38 -4.08 5.24
C ASP A 107 6.91 -4.26 3.78
N TYR A 108 6.01 -3.39 3.30
CA TYR A 108 5.47 -3.41 1.94
C TYR A 108 4.94 -2.03 1.55
N SER A 109 4.51 -1.88 0.30
CA SER A 109 3.80 -0.68 -0.16
C SER A 109 2.44 -1.02 -0.78
N TYR A 110 1.43 -0.19 -0.54
CA TYR A 110 0.19 -0.28 -1.31
C TYR A 110 0.35 0.45 -2.64
N THR A 111 -0.02 -0.23 -3.72
CA THR A 111 -0.09 0.36 -5.06
C THR A 111 -1.40 -0.04 -5.73
N LEU A 112 -2.02 0.90 -6.44
CA LEU A 112 -3.17 0.60 -7.28
C LEU A 112 -2.66 0.03 -8.60
N SER A 113 -2.84 -1.26 -8.82
CA SER A 113 -2.23 -1.97 -9.95
C SER A 113 -3.21 -2.95 -10.61
N ALA A 114 -2.82 -3.43 -11.79
CA ALA A 114 -3.49 -4.53 -12.47
C ALA A 114 -2.45 -5.53 -12.98
N TYR A 115 -2.62 -6.81 -12.66
CA TYR A 115 -1.72 -7.89 -13.04
C TYR A 115 -2.50 -9.02 -13.71
N ASN A 116 -1.93 -9.60 -14.76
CA ASN A 116 -2.42 -10.86 -15.30
C ASN A 116 -1.87 -12.00 -14.46
N VAL A 117 -2.73 -12.84 -13.92
CA VAL A 117 -2.38 -13.98 -13.08
C VAL A 117 -2.76 -15.27 -13.81
N GLU A 118 -1.89 -16.28 -13.72
CA GLU A 118 -2.13 -17.65 -14.20
C GLU A 118 -3.43 -18.18 -13.60
N ASP A 119 -4.29 -18.78 -14.43
CA ASP A 119 -5.62 -19.33 -14.09
C ASP A 119 -6.69 -18.36 -13.57
N LEU A 120 -6.33 -17.17 -13.06
CA LEU A 120 -7.25 -16.17 -12.51
C LEU A 120 -7.55 -15.00 -13.46
N GLY A 121 -6.71 -14.79 -14.48
CA GLY A 121 -6.87 -13.66 -15.41
C GLY A 121 -6.46 -12.32 -14.78
N LEU A 122 -7.18 -11.25 -15.11
CA LEU A 122 -6.81 -9.90 -14.69
C LEU A 122 -7.24 -9.61 -13.24
N VAL A 123 -6.27 -9.51 -12.34
CA VAL A 123 -6.44 -9.08 -10.94
C VAL A 123 -6.15 -7.58 -10.84
N LYS A 124 -7.12 -6.80 -10.36
CA LYS A 124 -7.03 -5.33 -10.25
C LYS A 124 -7.28 -4.81 -8.84
N GLY A 125 -6.91 -3.56 -8.58
CA GLY A 125 -7.17 -2.85 -7.33
C GLY A 125 -5.90 -2.64 -6.51
N TYR A 126 -6.04 -2.36 -5.22
CA TYR A 126 -4.87 -2.22 -4.36
C TYR A 126 -4.21 -3.57 -4.12
N VAL A 127 -2.88 -3.58 -4.20
CA VAL A 127 -2.02 -4.73 -3.87
C VAL A 127 -0.93 -4.28 -2.92
N MET A 128 -0.45 -5.20 -2.09
CA MET A 128 0.75 -5.05 -1.28
C MET A 128 1.95 -5.48 -2.12
N THR A 129 2.81 -4.54 -2.48
CA THR A 129 4.08 -4.82 -3.14
C THR A 129 5.16 -5.00 -2.08
N TYR A 130 5.59 -6.25 -1.88
CA TYR A 130 6.64 -6.62 -0.93
C TYR A 130 8.03 -6.54 -1.55
N TYR A 131 8.15 -6.87 -2.83
CA TYR A 131 9.39 -6.79 -3.57
C TYR A 131 9.11 -6.50 -5.04
N ALA A 132 9.89 -5.60 -5.63
CA ALA A 132 9.80 -5.28 -7.06
C ALA A 132 11.19 -4.88 -7.57
N SER A 133 11.62 -5.53 -8.64
CA SER A 133 12.80 -5.20 -9.44
C SER A 133 12.48 -5.40 -10.92
N ASP A 134 13.44 -5.12 -11.80
CA ASP A 134 13.29 -5.35 -13.25
C ASP A 134 13.17 -6.86 -13.59
N LYS A 135 13.55 -7.75 -12.67
CA LYS A 135 13.59 -9.20 -12.88
C LYS A 135 12.43 -9.93 -12.22
N ILE A 136 11.98 -9.45 -11.06
CA ILE A 136 10.96 -10.16 -10.29
C ILE A 136 10.10 -9.20 -9.48
N VAL A 137 8.81 -9.52 -9.41
CA VAL A 137 7.85 -8.84 -8.56
C VAL A 137 7.17 -9.87 -7.67
N PHE A 138 6.98 -9.52 -6.40
CA PHE A 138 6.26 -10.29 -5.42
C PHE A 138 5.25 -9.40 -4.72
N ILE A 139 3.98 -9.75 -4.89
CA ILE A 139 2.84 -8.99 -4.40
C ILE A 139 1.89 -9.86 -3.58
N GLY A 140 1.12 -9.25 -2.69
CA GLY A 140 -0.04 -9.84 -2.04
C GLY A 140 -1.32 -9.08 -2.40
N LYS A 141 -2.42 -9.79 -2.61
CA LYS A 141 -3.77 -9.22 -2.76
C LYS A 141 -4.60 -9.62 -1.54
N PRO A 142 -4.97 -8.66 -0.68
CA PRO A 142 -5.94 -8.92 0.38
C PRO A 142 -7.32 -9.23 -0.21
N LEU A 143 -8.02 -10.19 0.39
CA LEU A 143 -9.34 -10.64 0.00
C LEU A 143 -10.22 -10.77 1.25
N ALA A 144 -11.39 -10.15 1.22
CA ALA A 144 -12.41 -10.31 2.24
C ALA A 144 -13.21 -11.58 1.99
N GLN A 145 -13.27 -12.46 2.99
CA GLN A 145 -14.10 -13.66 2.99
C GLN A 145 -15.24 -13.46 3.99
N VAL A 146 -16.47 -13.35 3.48
CA VAL A 146 -17.67 -13.29 4.32
C VAL A 146 -18.17 -14.71 4.54
N ILE A 147 -18.14 -15.15 5.80
CA ILE A 147 -18.67 -16.43 6.24
C ILE A 147 -20.12 -16.19 6.70
N PRO A 148 -21.12 -16.79 6.02
CA PRO A 148 -22.52 -16.59 6.38
C PRO A 148 -22.83 -17.07 7.80
N GLY A 149 -23.69 -16.31 8.47
CA GLY A 149 -24.22 -16.69 9.78
C GLY A 149 -25.05 -17.98 9.71
N GLN A 150 -25.19 -18.64 10.84
CA GLN A 150 -25.96 -19.87 10.99
C GLN A 150 -27.09 -19.65 11.99
N ALA A 151 -28.34 -19.76 11.55
CA ALA A 151 -29.49 -19.71 12.43
C ALA A 151 -29.48 -20.91 13.41
N ALA A 152 -30.00 -20.68 14.61
CA ALA A 152 -30.27 -21.76 15.56
C ALA A 152 -31.27 -22.74 14.95
N LYS A 153 -30.94 -24.04 14.94
CA LYS A 153 -31.82 -25.08 14.39
C LYS A 153 -32.79 -25.61 15.44
N THR A 154 -32.42 -25.53 16.71
CA THR A 154 -33.22 -25.95 17.87
C THR A 154 -33.17 -24.90 18.98
N GLY A 155 -34.06 -25.01 19.97
CA GLY A 155 -34.08 -24.10 21.13
C GLY A 155 -32.83 -24.17 22.04
N TYR A 156 -31.97 -25.17 21.84
CA TYR A 156 -30.69 -25.31 22.56
C TYR A 156 -29.49 -24.79 21.76
N ASP A 157 -29.66 -24.53 20.46
CA ASP A 157 -28.60 -24.01 19.60
C ASP A 157 -28.49 -22.50 19.73
N LYS A 158 -27.27 -21.98 19.76
CA LYS A 158 -27.03 -20.54 19.61
C LYS A 158 -26.87 -20.20 18.14
N ALA A 159 -27.56 -19.15 17.70
CA ALA A 159 -27.30 -18.58 16.38
C ALA A 159 -25.84 -18.07 16.32
N LYS A 160 -25.18 -18.29 15.18
CA LYS A 160 -23.86 -17.74 14.88
C LYS A 160 -24.03 -16.57 13.91
N PRO A 161 -23.52 -15.38 14.24
CA PRO A 161 -23.56 -14.25 13.32
C PRO A 161 -22.66 -14.50 12.10
N ALA A 162 -22.85 -13.72 11.04
CA ALA A 162 -21.92 -13.71 9.92
C ALA A 162 -20.58 -13.13 10.36
N THR A 163 -19.48 -13.65 9.85
CA THR A 163 -18.14 -13.15 10.16
C THR A 163 -17.41 -12.74 8.90
N ILE A 164 -16.53 -11.73 8.98
CA ILE A 164 -15.58 -11.39 7.94
C ILE A 164 -14.17 -11.79 8.36
N ASP A 165 -13.44 -12.43 7.43
CA ASP A 165 -12.02 -12.75 7.58
C ASP A 165 -11.23 -12.17 6.41
N ILE A 166 -10.02 -11.68 6.67
CA ILE A 166 -9.15 -11.09 5.67
C ILE A 166 -8.01 -12.06 5.37
N ALA A 167 -8.03 -12.65 4.18
CA ALA A 167 -6.95 -13.47 3.67
C ALA A 167 -6.05 -12.68 2.73
N THR A 168 -4.84 -13.17 2.48
CA THR A 168 -3.96 -12.62 1.44
C THR A 168 -3.52 -13.73 0.49
N ASN A 169 -3.79 -13.54 -0.80
CA ASN A 169 -3.22 -14.37 -1.85
C ASN A 169 -1.94 -13.73 -2.35
N PHE A 170 -0.88 -14.52 -2.52
CA PHE A 170 0.41 -14.01 -2.98
C PHE A 170 0.68 -14.41 -4.42
N TYR A 171 1.34 -13.52 -5.15
CA TYR A 171 1.69 -13.71 -6.55
C TYR A 171 3.14 -13.33 -6.81
N ILE A 172 3.81 -14.09 -7.68
CA ILE A 172 5.20 -13.87 -8.07
C ILE A 172 5.39 -14.07 -9.58
N GLY A 173 6.28 -13.30 -10.17
CA GLY A 173 6.64 -13.43 -11.58
C GLY A 173 7.54 -12.32 -12.03
N LYS A 174 7.81 -12.23 -13.33
CA LYS A 174 8.52 -11.08 -13.89
C LYS A 174 7.57 -9.88 -14.03
N PRO A 175 8.09 -8.65 -13.93
CA PRO A 175 7.30 -7.47 -14.24
C PRO A 175 6.70 -7.56 -15.65
N ASN A 176 5.44 -7.14 -15.80
CA ASN A 176 4.69 -7.12 -17.07
C ASN A 176 4.44 -8.49 -17.73
N GLU A 177 4.85 -9.60 -17.12
CA GLU A 177 4.48 -10.96 -17.53
C GLU A 177 3.35 -11.49 -16.64
N GLN A 178 2.84 -12.67 -16.98
CA GLN A 178 1.83 -13.34 -16.17
C GLN A 178 2.43 -13.80 -14.84
N LEU A 179 1.79 -13.41 -13.74
CA LEU A 179 2.19 -13.81 -12.39
C LEU A 179 1.60 -15.18 -12.02
N LYS A 180 2.28 -15.89 -11.13
CA LYS A 180 1.82 -17.17 -10.59
C LYS A 180 1.40 -17.01 -9.14
N GLU A 181 0.31 -17.66 -8.77
CA GLU A 181 -0.08 -17.76 -7.36
C GLU A 181 0.91 -18.63 -6.60
N VAL A 182 1.27 -18.18 -5.41
CA VAL A 182 2.19 -18.88 -4.50
C VAL A 182 1.70 -18.80 -3.08
N ARG A 183 2.04 -19.82 -2.29
CA ARG A 183 1.94 -19.74 -0.83
C ARG A 183 3.31 -19.44 -0.27
N ILE A 184 3.36 -18.92 0.96
CA ILE A 184 4.61 -18.72 1.70
C ILE A 184 5.14 -20.09 2.17
N LYS A 185 5.63 -20.88 1.21
CA LYS A 185 6.15 -22.23 1.36
C LYS A 185 7.31 -22.41 0.40
N GLU A 186 8.42 -22.92 0.94
CA GLU A 186 9.66 -23.21 0.22
C GLU A 186 9.42 -23.92 -1.12
N LYS A 187 8.62 -25.01 -1.11
CA LYS A 187 8.29 -25.81 -2.30
C LYS A 187 7.65 -25.00 -3.45
N ASP A 188 6.80 -24.03 -3.13
CA ASP A 188 6.11 -23.24 -4.16
C ASP A 188 7.14 -22.30 -4.84
N PHE A 189 8.08 -21.74 -4.09
CA PHE A 189 9.16 -20.92 -4.64
C PHE A 189 10.25 -21.75 -5.34
N GLU A 190 10.60 -22.93 -4.81
CA GLU A 190 11.55 -23.85 -5.45
C GLU A 190 11.05 -24.30 -6.82
N LYS A 191 9.74 -24.58 -6.96
CA LYS A 191 9.14 -24.89 -8.27
C LYS A 191 9.30 -23.77 -9.30
N ILE A 192 9.36 -22.51 -8.85
CA ILE A 192 9.40 -21.34 -9.73
C ILE A 192 10.84 -20.87 -9.99
N LEU A 193 11.70 -20.93 -8.97
CA LEU A 193 13.03 -20.32 -8.96
C LEU A 193 14.18 -21.32 -8.76
N GLY A 194 13.91 -22.58 -8.39
CA GLY A 194 14.92 -23.56 -7.98
C GLY A 194 15.96 -23.89 -9.06
N ASP A 195 15.57 -23.85 -10.34
CA ASP A 195 16.47 -24.10 -11.47
C ASP A 195 17.37 -22.90 -11.83
N LYS A 196 17.28 -21.81 -11.07
CA LYS A 196 18.06 -20.58 -11.30
C LYS A 196 19.36 -20.62 -10.51
N LYS A 197 20.37 -19.90 -11.01
CA LYS A 197 21.74 -19.96 -10.48
C LYS A 197 21.79 -19.61 -8.99
N GLY A 198 22.30 -20.54 -8.17
CA GLY A 198 22.48 -20.35 -6.73
C GLY A 198 21.21 -20.57 -5.87
N MET A 199 20.04 -20.80 -6.49
CA MET A 199 18.78 -20.87 -5.75
C MET A 199 18.57 -22.20 -5.06
N LYS A 200 19.05 -23.30 -5.63
CA LYS A 200 18.97 -24.62 -5.00
C LYS A 200 19.73 -24.62 -3.68
N GLU A 201 20.96 -24.12 -3.67
CA GLU A 201 21.76 -23.98 -2.46
C GLU A 201 21.10 -23.04 -1.43
N TYR A 202 20.45 -21.96 -1.90
CA TYR A 202 19.72 -21.06 -1.00
C TYR A 202 18.58 -21.77 -0.26
N PHE A 203 17.79 -22.61 -0.94
CA PHE A 203 16.68 -23.36 -0.32
C PHE A 203 17.17 -24.47 0.64
N ASP A 204 18.33 -25.06 0.36
CA ASP A 204 18.95 -26.04 1.25
C ASP A 204 19.34 -25.39 2.60
N ASP A 205 19.90 -24.18 2.57
CA ASP A 205 20.41 -23.47 3.75
C ASP A 205 19.37 -22.60 4.47
N ASN A 206 18.29 -22.17 3.77
CA ASN A 206 17.34 -21.17 4.27
C ASN A 206 15.90 -21.65 4.19
N LYS A 207 15.12 -21.39 5.25
CA LYS A 207 13.69 -21.72 5.31
C LYS A 207 12.82 -20.52 4.99
N ILE A 208 11.80 -20.73 4.17
CA ILE A 208 10.80 -19.72 3.80
C ILE A 208 9.54 -19.93 4.64
N LYS A 209 9.33 -19.07 5.65
CA LYS A 209 8.16 -19.12 6.55
C LYS A 209 7.38 -17.81 6.60
N THR A 210 8.04 -16.70 6.33
CA THR A 210 7.47 -15.36 6.40
C THR A 210 7.65 -14.61 5.10
N THR A 211 6.92 -13.51 4.92
CA THR A 211 7.13 -12.57 3.81
C THR A 211 8.54 -11.99 3.83
N ASP A 212 9.12 -11.76 5.01
CA ASP A 212 10.48 -11.26 5.14
C ASP A 212 11.52 -12.27 4.61
N ASP A 213 11.31 -13.56 4.84
CA ASP A 213 12.18 -14.60 4.28
C ASP A 213 12.10 -14.65 2.76
N VAL A 214 10.89 -14.46 2.21
CA VAL A 214 10.68 -14.32 0.76
C VAL A 214 11.43 -13.09 0.25
N ILE A 215 11.32 -11.93 0.90
CA ILE A 215 12.04 -10.71 0.48
C ILE A 215 13.56 -10.94 0.49
N LYS A 216 14.12 -11.61 1.51
CA LYS A 216 15.55 -11.96 1.55
C LYS A 216 15.95 -12.88 0.40
N MET A 217 15.13 -13.89 0.13
CA MET A 217 15.34 -14.82 -0.98
C MET A 217 15.32 -14.10 -2.33
N LEU A 218 14.38 -13.18 -2.54
CA LEU A 218 14.28 -12.41 -3.78
C LEU A 218 15.45 -11.44 -3.97
N LYS A 219 15.94 -10.83 -2.89
CA LYS A 219 17.18 -10.03 -2.93
C LYS A 219 18.38 -10.88 -3.33
N PHE A 220 18.48 -12.10 -2.81
CA PHE A 220 19.53 -13.03 -3.21
C PHE A 220 19.39 -13.42 -4.69
N TYR A 221 18.19 -13.78 -5.13
CA TYR A 221 17.88 -14.11 -6.52
C TYR A 221 18.34 -13.01 -7.50
N ASP A 222 18.02 -11.76 -7.20
CA ASP A 222 18.38 -10.60 -8.02
C ASP A 222 19.87 -10.31 -8.07
N SER A 223 20.62 -10.67 -7.02
CA SER A 223 22.07 -10.49 -6.95
C SER A 223 22.87 -11.52 -7.76
N LYS A 224 22.25 -12.65 -8.12
CA LYS A 224 22.90 -13.79 -8.80
C LYS A 224 22.54 -13.91 -10.29
N ASN A 225 21.43 -13.31 -10.68
CA ASN A 225 20.94 -13.24 -12.07
C ASN A 225 20.97 -11.79 -12.54
#